data_AF-A0A7W8VDT0-F1
#
_entry.id   AF-A0A7W8VDT0-F1
#
_cell.length_a   1.000
_cell.length_b   1.000
_cell.length_c   1.000
_cell.angle_alpha   90.00
_cell.angle_beta   90.00
_cell.angle_gamma   90.00
#
_symmetry.space_group_name_H-M   'P 1'
#
loop_
_entity.id
_entity.type
_entity.pdbx_description
1 polymer ?
#
loop_
_entity_poly.entity_id
_entity_poly.type
_entity_poly.pdbx_seq_one_letter_code
_entity_poly.pdbx_strand_id
1 'polypeptide(L)'
;MRAVLAVAAAAAVWVVGSIAVGMGVEAVAPVDQITGDLGRIAWYALPQLPLTFLMVLATALVYGRSRLRTALGAVVVLTPPAVDLVADLVLSVGAGTPGSVIAVRALCFVAGAAAAWWAVLPAAEQENVFARPRR
;
A
#
# COMPACT_ATOMS: atom_id res chain seq x y z
N MET A 1 13.80 -16.51 -10.00
CA MET A 1 14.20 -16.34 -8.59
C MET A 1 13.97 -14.92 -8.06
N ARG A 2 14.60 -13.86 -8.58
CA ARG A 2 14.45 -12.50 -8.00
C ARG A 2 13.00 -11.97 -7.95
N ALA A 3 12.17 -12.25 -8.95
CA ALA A 3 10.75 -11.87 -8.93
C ALA A 3 9.98 -12.59 -7.82
N VAL A 4 10.27 -13.88 -7.59
CA VAL A 4 9.65 -14.67 -6.50
C VAL A 4 10.05 -14.12 -5.14
N LEU A 5 11.34 -13.80 -4.95
CA LEU A 5 11.82 -13.17 -3.72
C LEU A 5 11.22 -11.77 -3.50
N ALA A 6 11.00 -11.02 -4.58
CA ALA A 6 10.36 -9.72 -4.55
C ALA A 6 8.88 -9.82 -4.11
N VAL A 7 8.13 -10.77 -4.69
CA VAL A 7 6.76 -11.09 -4.23
C VAL A 7 6.77 -11.53 -2.77
N ALA A 8 7.70 -12.39 -2.37
CA ALA A 8 7.80 -12.87 -1.00
C ALA A 8 8.13 -11.74 -0.01
N ALA A 9 9.01 -10.81 -0.37
CA ALA A 9 9.32 -9.64 0.44
C ALA A 9 8.12 -8.69 0.55
N ALA A 10 7.42 -8.44 -0.56
CA ALA A 10 6.20 -7.64 -0.58
C ALA A 10 5.12 -8.27 0.32
N ALA A 11 4.88 -9.57 0.14
CA ALA A 11 3.92 -10.33 0.94
C ALA A 11 4.30 -10.38 2.43
N ALA A 12 5.58 -10.52 2.76
CA ALA A 12 6.02 -10.52 4.15
C ALA A 12 5.78 -9.16 4.83
N VAL A 13 6.17 -8.05 4.19
CA VAL A 13 5.89 -6.71 4.71
C VAL A 13 4.39 -6.49 4.85
N TRP A 14 3.63 -6.88 3.84
CA TRP A 14 2.17 -6.79 3.84
C TRP A 14 1.54 -7.55 4.99
N VAL A 15 1.83 -8.85 5.13
CA VAL A 15 1.25 -9.71 6.18
C VAL A 15 1.63 -9.21 7.57
N VAL A 16 2.91 -8.95 7.81
CA VAL A 16 3.40 -8.49 9.12
C VAL A 16 2.79 -7.13 9.47
N GLY A 17 2.72 -6.22 8.49
CA GLY A 17 2.14 -4.90 8.69
C GLY A 17 0.63 -4.95 8.94
N SER A 18 -0.12 -5.76 8.19
CA SER A 18 -1.56 -5.91 8.40
C SER A 18 -1.88 -6.53 9.76
N ILE A 19 -1.09 -7.52 10.21
CA ILE A 19 -1.22 -8.07 11.57
C ILE A 19 -0.90 -6.99 12.61
N ALA A 20 0.18 -6.24 12.43
CA ALA A 20 0.57 -5.17 13.36
C ALA A 20 -0.50 -4.07 13.45
N VAL A 21 -1.12 -3.71 12.32
CA VAL A 21 -2.26 -2.78 12.28
C VAL A 21 -3.43 -3.37 13.05
N GLY A 22 -3.82 -4.62 12.78
CA GLY A 22 -4.92 -5.28 13.48
C GLY A 22 -4.72 -5.32 15.00
N MET A 23 -3.56 -5.79 15.46
CA MET A 23 -3.21 -5.82 16.88
C MET A 23 -3.13 -4.41 17.48
N GLY A 24 -2.62 -3.44 16.72
CA GLY A 24 -2.56 -2.04 17.14
C GLY A 24 -3.96 -1.45 17.36
N VAL A 25 -4.89 -1.68 16.43
CA VAL A 25 -6.28 -1.23 16.57
C VAL A 25 -6.93 -1.88 17.78
N GLU A 26 -6.78 -3.19 17.97
CA GLU A 26 -7.33 -3.89 19.14
C GLU A 26 -6.74 -3.39 20.48
N ALA A 27 -5.47 -2.98 20.49
CA ALA A 27 -4.79 -2.56 21.71
C ALA A 27 -5.15 -1.13 22.16
N VAL A 28 -5.46 -0.22 21.24
CA VAL A 28 -5.60 1.22 21.56
C VAL A 28 -6.82 1.93 20.99
N ALA A 29 -7.53 1.36 20.01
CA ALA A 29 -8.65 2.08 19.39
C ALA A 29 -9.92 2.00 20.27
N PRO A 30 -10.53 3.15 20.62
CA PRO A 30 -11.82 3.18 21.32
C PRO A 30 -12.93 2.54 20.48
N VAL A 31 -13.78 1.69 21.09
CA VAL A 31 -14.81 0.91 20.38
C VAL A 31 -15.76 1.81 19.56
N ASP A 32 -16.11 2.97 20.09
CA ASP A 32 -16.93 3.99 19.42
C ASP A 32 -16.30 4.45 18.09
N GLN A 33 -14.97 4.57 18.03
CA GLN A 33 -14.26 4.93 16.80
C GLN A 33 -14.23 3.78 15.78
N ILE A 34 -14.17 2.53 16.23
CA ILE A 34 -14.16 1.36 15.34
C ILE A 34 -15.56 1.10 14.75
N THR A 35 -16.62 1.57 15.41
CA THR A 35 -17.99 1.44 14.90
C THR A 35 -18.37 2.51 13.87
N GLY A 36 -17.78 3.71 13.93
CA GLY A 36 -18.05 4.80 12.99
C GLY A 36 -17.15 4.81 11.75
N ASP A 37 -17.67 5.25 10.61
CA ASP A 37 -16.95 5.31 9.33
C ASP A 37 -15.61 6.07 9.41
N LEU A 38 -15.59 7.24 10.06
CA LEU A 38 -14.38 8.05 10.18
C LEU A 38 -13.30 7.37 11.01
N GLY A 39 -13.67 6.70 12.10
CA GLY A 39 -12.68 5.97 12.90
C GLY A 39 -12.22 4.71 12.19
N ARG A 40 -13.09 3.99 11.46
CA ARG A 40 -12.67 2.90 10.57
C ARG A 40 -11.67 3.36 9.51
N ILE A 41 -11.88 4.54 8.91
CA ILE A 41 -10.91 5.14 7.99
C ILE A 41 -9.59 5.43 8.70
N ALA A 42 -9.63 6.08 9.86
CA ALA A 42 -8.42 6.45 10.58
C ALA A 42 -7.58 5.23 11.01
N TRP A 43 -8.25 4.16 11.45
CA TRP A 43 -7.61 2.99 12.05
C TRP A 43 -7.28 1.88 11.06
N TYR A 44 -8.04 1.74 9.95
CA TYR A 44 -7.81 0.67 8.98
C TYR A 44 -7.40 1.16 7.59
N ALA A 45 -7.71 2.40 7.22
CA ALA A 45 -7.34 2.93 5.91
C ALA A 45 -6.02 3.71 5.92
N LEU A 46 -5.84 4.65 6.84
CA LEU A 46 -4.61 5.44 6.89
C LEU A 46 -3.33 4.60 7.08
N PRO A 47 -3.30 3.55 7.92
CA PRO A 47 -2.09 2.75 8.09
C PRO A 47 -1.65 2.01 6.83
N GLN A 48 -2.55 1.87 5.85
CA GLN A 48 -2.23 1.27 4.56
C GLN A 48 -1.25 2.11 3.73
N LEU A 49 -1.21 3.42 3.95
CA LEU A 49 -0.31 4.32 3.24
C LEU A 49 1.17 4.04 3.58
N PRO A 50 1.61 4.10 4.86
CA PRO A 50 2.99 3.72 5.19
C PRO A 50 3.27 2.24 4.92
N LEU A 51 2.28 1.35 5.06
CA LEU A 51 2.47 -0.07 4.77
C LEU A 51 2.80 -0.34 3.29
N THR A 52 1.99 0.20 2.38
CA THR A 52 2.25 0.06 0.93
C THR A 52 3.52 0.78 0.50
N PHE A 53 3.85 1.91 1.12
CA PHE A 53 5.13 2.58 0.91
C PHE A 53 6.31 1.67 1.26
N LEU A 54 6.32 1.08 2.46
CA LEU A 54 7.37 0.17 2.92
C LEU A 54 7.46 -1.09 2.07
N MET A 55 6.33 -1.63 1.64
CA MET A 55 6.26 -2.79 0.76
C MET A 55 6.98 -2.53 -0.57
N VAL A 56 6.71 -1.39 -1.19
CA VAL A 56 7.36 -1.00 -2.46
C VAL A 56 8.86 -0.80 -2.28
N LEU A 57 9.28 -0.18 -1.17
CA LEU A 57 10.70 -0.01 -0.85
C LEU A 57 11.41 -1.35 -0.64
N ALA A 58 10.84 -2.25 0.16
CA ALA A 58 11.39 -3.58 0.39
C ALA A 58 11.52 -4.37 -0.92
N THR A 59 10.51 -4.26 -1.78
CA THR A 59 10.52 -4.90 -3.08
C THR A 59 11.58 -4.29 -4.01
N ALA A 60 11.79 -2.97 -3.97
CA ALA A 60 12.83 -2.28 -4.72
C ALA A 60 14.25 -2.70 -4.29
N LEU A 61 14.46 -3.00 -3.00
CA LEU A 61 15.73 -3.51 -2.48
C LEU A 61 16.05 -4.92 -3.04
N VAL A 62 15.04 -5.78 -3.16
CA VAL A 62 15.23 -7.18 -3.61
C VAL A 62 15.22 -7.32 -5.13
N TYR A 63 14.27 -6.64 -5.79
CA TYR A 63 14.05 -6.76 -7.23
C TYR A 63 14.95 -5.84 -8.06
N GLY A 64 15.43 -4.77 -7.44
CA GLY A 64 16.21 -3.71 -8.07
C GLY A 64 15.33 -2.61 -8.66
N ARG A 65 15.73 -1.36 -8.44
CA ARG A 65 14.99 -0.15 -8.84
C ARG A 65 14.64 -0.12 -10.33
N SER A 66 15.57 -0.53 -11.19
CA SER A 66 15.37 -0.51 -12.66
C SER A 66 14.27 -1.47 -13.12
N ARG A 67 14.13 -2.64 -12.47
CA ARG A 67 13.11 -3.64 -12.83
C ARG A 67 11.74 -3.27 -12.30
N LEU A 68 11.69 -2.60 -11.15
CA LEU A 68 10.45 -2.15 -10.52
C LEU A 68 9.70 -1.09 -11.36
N ARG A 69 10.41 -0.39 -12.26
CA ARG A 69 9.84 0.60 -13.19
C ARG A 69 9.14 -0.02 -14.40
N THR A 70 9.26 -1.32 -14.60
CA THR A 70 8.53 -2.03 -15.65
C THR A 70 7.09 -2.31 -15.20
N ALA A 71 6.16 -2.46 -16.15
CA ALA A 71 4.78 -2.85 -15.84
C ALA A 71 4.73 -4.16 -15.03
N LEU A 72 5.58 -5.13 -15.37
CA LEU A 72 5.75 -6.38 -14.63
C LEU A 72 6.24 -6.17 -13.19
N GLY A 73 7.16 -5.22 -12.98
CA GLY A 73 7.63 -4.83 -11.64
C GLY A 73 6.52 -4.20 -10.80
N ALA A 74 5.69 -3.34 -11.40
CA ALA A 74 4.53 -2.75 -10.73
C ALA A 74 3.50 -3.81 -10.35
N VAL A 75 3.20 -4.76 -11.24
CA VAL A 75 2.30 -5.88 -10.94
C VAL A 75 2.82 -6.70 -9.76
N VAL A 76 4.10 -7.08 -9.76
CA VAL A 76 4.71 -7.86 -8.66
C VAL A 76 4.53 -7.20 -7.30
N VAL A 77 4.71 -5.88 -7.23
CA VAL A 77 4.61 -5.11 -5.99
C VAL A 77 3.17 -4.89 -5.57
N LEU A 78 2.27 -4.61 -6.52
CA LEU A 78 0.88 -4.24 -6.23
C LEU A 78 -0.05 -5.45 -6.09
N THR A 79 0.41 -6.66 -6.42
CA THR A 79 -0.41 -7.87 -6.31
C THR A 79 -0.92 -8.09 -4.89
N PRO A 80 -0.10 -8.04 -3.81
CA PRO A 80 -0.60 -8.26 -2.46
C PRO A 80 -1.74 -7.31 -2.02
N PRO A 81 -1.60 -5.97 -2.10
CA PRO A 81 -2.69 -5.07 -1.70
C PRO A 81 -3.90 -5.14 -2.65
N ALA A 82 -3.71 -5.50 -3.93
CA ALA A 82 -4.82 -5.70 -4.86
C ALA A 82 -5.64 -6.95 -4.48
N VAL A 83 -4.98 -8.05 -4.13
CA VAL A 83 -5.64 -9.27 -3.65
C VAL A 83 -6.41 -9.01 -2.35
N ASP A 84 -5.81 -8.25 -1.43
CA ASP A 84 -6.47 -7.84 -0.18
C ASP A 84 -7.73 -7.00 -0.44
N LEU A 85 -7.63 -6.00 -1.32
CA LEU A 85 -8.77 -5.14 -1.66
C LEU A 85 -9.92 -5.93 -2.30
N VAL A 86 -9.61 -6.91 -3.15
CA VAL A 86 -10.62 -7.80 -3.74
C VAL A 86 -11.25 -8.68 -2.68
N ALA A 87 -10.46 -9.24 -1.77
CA ALA A 87 -10.96 -10.05 -0.66
C ALA A 87 -11.91 -9.22 0.23
N ASP A 88 -11.53 -7.99 0.58
CA ASP A 88 -12.37 -7.09 1.34
C ASP A 88 -13.66 -6.72 0.63
N LEU A 89 -13.62 -6.48 -0.68
CA LEU A 89 -14.81 -6.18 -1.46
C LEU A 89 -15.78 -7.37 -1.42
N VAL A 90 -15.29 -8.59 -1.62
CA VAL A 90 -16.11 -9.82 -1.56
C VAL A 90 -16.68 -10.04 -0.16
N LEU A 91 -15.86 -9.87 0.88
CA LEU A 91 -16.28 -10.05 2.27
C LEU A 91 -17.23 -8.94 2.75
N SER A 92 -17.09 -7.72 2.24
CA SER A 92 -17.95 -6.58 2.62
C SER A 92 -19.42 -6.79 2.27
N VAL A 93 -19.71 -7.55 1.22
CA VAL A 93 -21.09 -7.91 0.83
C VAL A 93 -21.76 -8.74 1.93
N GLY A 94 -20.99 -9.55 2.67
CA GLY A 94 -21.49 -10.33 3.82
C GLY A 94 -21.29 -9.66 5.19
N ALA A 95 -20.26 -8.82 5.34
CA ALA A 95 -19.84 -8.26 6.62
C ALA A 95 -20.31 -6.81 6.89
N GLY A 96 -20.93 -6.14 5.91
CA GLY A 96 -21.46 -4.80 6.07
C GLY A 96 -20.40 -3.70 6.19
N THR A 97 -19.19 -3.92 5.66
CA THR A 97 -18.15 -2.89 5.62
C THR A 97 -18.59 -1.75 4.70
N PRO A 98 -18.60 -0.48 5.15
CA PRO A 98 -18.98 0.65 4.32
C PRO A 98 -18.06 0.79 3.10
N GLY A 99 -18.64 0.98 1.92
CA GLY A 99 -17.88 1.16 0.68
C GLY A 99 -16.94 2.38 0.73
N SER A 100 -17.26 3.39 1.55
CA SER A 100 -16.41 4.55 1.83
C SER A 100 -15.06 4.14 2.43
N VAL A 101 -15.04 3.20 3.36
CA VAL A 101 -13.81 2.70 4.01
C VAL A 101 -12.93 1.96 2.99
N ILE A 102 -13.55 1.14 2.13
CA ILE A 102 -12.85 0.39 1.06
C ILE A 102 -12.25 1.36 0.03
N ALA A 103 -13.01 2.38 -0.38
CA ALA A 103 -12.54 3.39 -1.32
C ALA A 103 -11.34 4.17 -0.76
N VAL A 104 -11.38 4.58 0.51
CA VAL A 104 -10.26 5.29 1.14
C VAL A 104 -9.04 4.37 1.30
N ARG A 105 -9.24 3.08 1.64
CA ARG A 105 -8.15 2.09 1.62
C ARG A 105 -7.48 1.98 0.26
N ALA A 106 -8.28 1.89 -0.81
CA ALA A 106 -7.78 1.86 -2.18
C ALA A 106 -6.91 3.10 -2.48
N LEU A 107 -7.39 4.28 -2.08
CA LEU A 107 -6.65 5.53 -2.25
C LEU A 107 -5.35 5.55 -1.46
N CYS A 108 -5.35 5.05 -0.22
CA CYS A 108 -4.15 4.92 0.60
C CYS A 108 -3.13 3.95 -0.02
N PHE A 109 -3.58 2.85 -0.63
CA PHE A 109 -2.70 1.93 -1.37
C PHE A 109 -2.03 2.62 -2.55
N VAL A 110 -2.82 3.32 -3.36
CA VAL A 110 -2.31 4.03 -4.54
C VAL A 110 -1.37 5.16 -4.12
N ALA A 111 -1.73 5.94 -3.09
CA ALA A 111 -0.93 7.04 -2.59
C ALA A 111 0.40 6.58 -1.99
N GLY A 112 0.38 5.55 -1.14
CA GLY A 112 1.60 4.99 -0.54
C GLY A 112 2.52 4.38 -1.59
N ALA A 113 1.95 3.67 -2.56
CA ALA A 113 2.68 3.19 -3.73
C ALA A 113 3.31 4.35 -4.52
N ALA A 114 2.52 5.33 -4.96
CA ALA A 114 3.01 6.46 -5.73
C ALA A 114 4.14 7.22 -5.02
N ALA A 115 4.00 7.46 -3.71
CA ALA A 115 5.04 8.09 -2.90
C ALA A 115 6.34 7.26 -2.86
N ALA A 116 6.24 5.94 -2.71
CA ALA A 116 7.42 5.08 -2.73
C ALA A 116 8.07 5.01 -4.11
N TRP A 117 7.28 4.97 -5.18
CA TRP A 117 7.81 5.02 -6.54
C TRP A 117 8.58 6.31 -6.80
N TRP A 118 8.07 7.45 -6.31
CA TRP A 118 8.78 8.72 -6.39
C TRP A 118 10.10 8.71 -5.60
N ALA A 119 10.11 8.10 -4.41
CA ALA A 119 11.32 7.94 -3.60
C ALA A 119 12.36 6.98 -4.22
N VAL A 120 11.92 6.05 -5.06
CA VAL A 120 12.79 5.08 -5.75
C VAL A 120 13.42 5.66 -7.04
N LEU A 121 12.93 6.80 -7.55
CA LEU A 121 13.52 7.46 -8.73
C LEU A 121 14.95 7.98 -8.43
N PRO A 122 15.89 7.87 -9.39
CA PRO A 122 17.19 8.53 -9.29
C PRO A 122 17.06 10.06 -9.30
N ALA A 123 17.97 10.75 -8.59
CA ALA A 123 17.94 12.21 -8.39
C ALA A 123 17.87 13.01 -9.71
N ALA A 124 18.54 12.55 -10.78
CA ALA A 124 18.52 13.19 -12.10
C ALA A 124 17.13 13.18 -12.77
N GLU A 125 16.29 12.19 -12.49
CA GLU A 125 14.92 12.15 -13.00
C GLU A 125 13.95 12.95 -12.12
N GLN A 126 14.23 13.05 -10.82
CA GLN A 126 13.47 13.93 -9.93
C GLN A 126 13.63 15.39 -10.37
N GLU A 127 14.84 15.80 -10.76
CA GLU A 127 15.10 17.14 -11.29
C GLU A 127 14.30 17.43 -12.58
N ASN A 128 14.17 16.46 -13.48
CA ASN A 128 13.34 16.59 -14.70
C ASN A 128 11.83 16.67 -14.43
N VAL A 129 11.33 16.06 -13.34
CA VAL A 129 9.92 16.18 -12.93
C VAL A 129 9.61 17.60 -12.43
N PHE A 130 10.58 18.29 -11.81
CA PHE A 130 10.43 19.66 -11.31
C PHE A 130 10.94 20.74 -12.28
N ALA A 131 11.72 20.36 -13.28
CA ALA A 131 12.11 21.24 -14.38
C ALA A 131 10.89 21.55 -15.24
N ARG A 132 10.25 22.69 -14.97
CA ARG A 132 9.22 23.27 -15.85
C ARG A 132 9.72 23.29 -17.30
N PRO A 133 8.84 23.09 -18.30
CA PRO A 133 9.21 23.34 -19.68
C PRO A 133 9.61 24.82 -19.79
N ARG A 134 10.89 25.06 -20.08
CA ARG A 134 11.36 26.38 -20.49
C ARG A 134 10.67 26.68 -21.81
N ARG A 135 9.57 27.46 -21.75
CA ARG A 135 9.02 28.16 -22.90
C ARG A 135 9.99 29.25 -23.32
#